data_AF-A0AAW1G1J3-F1
#
_entry.id   AF-A0AAW1G1J3-F1
#
_cell.length_a   1.000
_cell.length_b   1.000
_cell.length_c   1.000
_cell.angle_alpha   90.00
_cell.angle_beta   90.00
_cell.angle_gamma   90.00
#
_symmetry.space_group_name_H-M   'P 1'
#
loop_
_entity.id
_entity.type
_entity.pdbx_description
1 polymer ?
#
loop_
_entity_poly.entity_id
_entity_poly.type
_entity_poly.pdbx_seq_one_letter_code
_entity_poly.pdbx_strand_id
1 'polypeptide(L)'
;MQGGEKAEKKQAAPNQDNAKVDVSRLDLRVGRIISTVQLPETDGLYVEQVDVGETCPRTVVSELAKHIPLDQVLILLNIMC
;
A
#
# COMPACT_ATOMS: atom_id res chain seq x y z
N MET A 1 40.75 48.22 -18.65
CA MET A 1 39.42 47.64 -18.90
C MET A 1 39.28 46.38 -18.03
N GLN A 2 38.05 46.12 -17.56
CA GLN A 2 37.62 45.16 -16.52
C GLN A 2 38.41 43.83 -16.46
N GLY A 3 38.67 43.25 -15.28
CA GLY A 3 37.66 42.64 -14.39
C GLY A 3 37.30 41.24 -14.94
N GLY A 4 37.22 40.14 -14.19
CA GLY A 4 37.26 39.90 -12.78
C GLY A 4 37.27 38.39 -12.53
N GLU A 5 37.52 38.05 -11.28
CA GLU A 5 37.49 36.74 -10.65
C GLU A 5 36.05 36.15 -10.62
N LYS A 6 35.85 34.87 -10.96
CA LYS A 6 34.98 33.94 -10.20
C LYS A 6 34.79 32.54 -10.81
N ALA A 7 34.94 31.57 -9.90
CA ALA A 7 34.03 30.47 -9.61
C ALA A 7 33.92 29.26 -10.58
N GLU A 8 34.64 28.21 -10.18
CA GLU A 8 34.12 26.86 -9.92
C GLU A 8 32.61 26.66 -10.14
N LYS A 9 32.25 25.72 -11.01
CA LYS A 9 30.94 25.06 -10.94
C LYS A 9 31.11 23.56 -11.08
N LYS A 10 31.34 22.94 -9.92
CA LYS A 10 31.05 21.54 -9.59
C LYS A 10 29.70 21.18 -10.23
N GLN A 11 29.75 20.29 -11.22
CA GLN A 11 28.59 19.76 -11.89
C GLN A 11 27.83 18.92 -10.86
N ALA A 12 26.81 19.53 -10.24
CA ALA A 12 25.87 18.83 -9.40
C ALA A 12 25.13 17.82 -10.29
N ALA A 13 25.22 16.54 -9.91
CA ALA A 13 24.40 15.47 -10.48
C ALA A 13 22.92 15.90 -10.45
N PRO A 14 22.11 15.54 -11.47
CA PRO A 14 20.69 15.84 -11.45
C PRO A 14 20.08 15.16 -10.22
N ASN A 15 19.55 16.00 -9.33
CA ASN A 15 18.87 15.63 -8.10
C ASN A 15 17.63 14.79 -8.48
N GLN A 16 17.76 13.46 -8.47
CA GLN A 16 16.65 12.53 -8.71
C GLN A 16 15.75 12.40 -7.48
N ASP A 17 15.38 13.53 -6.88
CA ASP A 17 14.67 13.52 -5.61
C ASP A 17 13.60 14.62 -5.58
N ASN A 18 12.64 14.52 -6.51
CA ASN A 18 11.33 15.15 -6.36
C ASN A 18 10.30 14.67 -7.38
N ALA A 19 10.20 13.35 -7.60
CA ALA A 19 9.03 12.80 -8.28
C ALA A 19 7.82 12.94 -7.33
N LYS A 20 7.23 14.14 -7.26
CA LYS A 20 6.07 14.52 -6.44
C LYS A 20 5.16 13.32 -6.23
N VAL A 21 5.13 12.79 -5.01
CA VAL A 21 4.26 11.68 -4.65
C VAL A 21 2.83 12.13 -4.94
N ASP A 22 2.14 11.37 -5.78
CA ASP A 22 0.78 11.65 -6.20
C ASP A 22 -0.09 10.42 -5.91
N VAL A 23 -1.32 10.65 -5.48
CA VAL A 23 -2.26 9.60 -5.06
C VAL A 23 -2.65 8.69 -6.22
N SER A 24 -2.52 9.17 -7.46
CA SER A 24 -2.75 8.40 -8.70
C SER A 24 -1.83 7.17 -8.86
N ARG A 25 -0.81 7.03 -8.01
CA ARG A 25 0.10 5.86 -8.00
C ARG A 25 -0.45 4.68 -7.19
N LEU A 26 -1.52 4.87 -6.42
CA LEU A 26 -2.15 3.84 -5.61
C LEU A 26 -3.31 3.21 -6.40
N ASP A 27 -3.39 1.88 -6.43
CA ASP A 27 -4.51 1.15 -7.05
C ASP A 27 -5.54 0.79 -5.98
N LEU A 28 -6.35 1.78 -5.59
CA LEU A 28 -7.38 1.59 -4.59
C LEU A 28 -8.63 0.94 -5.19
N ARG A 29 -8.99 -0.24 -4.69
CA ARG A 29 -10.15 -1.02 -5.16
C ARG A 29 -11.04 -1.47 -4.01
N VAL A 30 -12.33 -1.60 -4.30
CA VAL A 30 -13.29 -2.20 -3.38
C VAL A 30 -13.36 -3.69 -3.64
N GLY A 31 -13.08 -4.48 -2.61
CA GLY A 31 -13.15 -5.94 -2.66
C GLY A 31 -14.14 -6.50 -1.64
N ARG A 32 -14.72 -7.66 -1.97
CA ARG A 32 -15.57 -8.43 -1.06
C ARG A 32 -14.80 -9.62 -0.50
N ILE A 33 -14.83 -9.80 0.81
CA ILE A 33 -14.21 -10.96 1.44
C ILE A 33 -15.06 -12.20 1.18
N ILE A 34 -14.44 -13.25 0.65
CA ILE A 34 -15.07 -14.54 0.34
C ILE A 34 -14.84 -15.55 1.47
N SER A 35 -13.65 -15.52 2.07
CA SER A 35 -13.28 -16.39 3.19
C SER A 35 -12.20 -15.75 4.06
N THR A 36 -12.25 -15.99 5.36
CA THR A 36 -11.25 -15.52 6.32
C THR A 36 -10.85 -16.65 7.26
N VAL A 37 -9.55 -16.79 7.50
CA VAL A 37 -8.99 -17.78 8.44
C VAL A 37 -8.09 -17.05 9.43
N GLN A 38 -8.33 -17.27 10.73
CA GLN A 38 -7.41 -16.84 11.77
C GLN A 38 -6.22 -17.79 11.81
N LEU A 39 -5.01 -17.24 11.80
CA LEU A 39 -3.81 -18.05 12.00
C LEU A 39 -3.65 -18.34 13.51
N PRO A 40 -3.70 -19.61 13.95
CA PRO A 40 -3.56 -19.97 15.38
C PRO A 40 -2.17 -19.63 15.92
N GLU A 41 -1.18 -19.59 15.04
CA GLU A 41 0.24 -19.34 15.33
C GLU A 41 0.54 -17.86 15.63
N THR A 42 -0.38 -16.95 15.29
CA THR A 42 -0.17 -15.51 15.40
C THR A 42 -1.32 -14.84 16.11
N ASP A 43 -1.02 -14.19 17.22
CA ASP A 43 -1.98 -13.37 17.97
C ASP A 43 -2.33 -12.12 17.17
N GLY A 44 -3.33 -12.20 16.27
CA GLY A 44 -3.96 -11.02 15.67
C GLY A 44 -4.13 -10.98 14.17
N LEU A 45 -3.64 -11.98 13.42
CA LEU A 45 -3.70 -11.95 11.94
C LEU A 45 -4.83 -12.80 11.38
N TYR A 46 -5.53 -12.22 10.40
CA TYR A 46 -6.42 -12.92 9.49
C TYR A 46 -5.79 -13.06 8.12
N VAL A 47 -5.99 -14.23 7.50
CA VAL A 47 -5.75 -14.44 6.07
C VAL A 47 -7.10 -14.46 5.38
N GLU A 48 -7.29 -13.50 4.49
CA GLU A 48 -8.55 -13.24 3.79
C GLU A 48 -8.38 -13.55 2.30
N GLN A 49 -9.40 -14.16 1.69
CA GLN A 49 -9.54 -14.23 0.24
C GLN A 49 -10.54 -13.16 -0.18
N VAL A 50 -10.10 -12.24 -1.04
CA VAL A 50 -10.89 -11.07 -1.44
C VAL A 50 -11.14 -11.10 -2.94
N ASP A 51 -12.41 -11.05 -3.32
CA ASP A 51 -12.84 -10.83 -4.70
C ASP A 51 -12.83 -9.34 -5.01
N VAL A 52 -12.02 -8.93 -5.98
CA VAL A 52 -11.91 -7.56 -6.49
C VAL A 52 -12.41 -7.44 -7.94
N GLY A 53 -13.10 -8.46 -8.46
CA GLY A 53 -13.52 -8.53 -9.87
C GLY A 53 -12.41 -8.96 -10.84
N GLU A 54 -11.35 -9.59 -10.33
CA GLU A 54 -10.27 -10.18 -11.13
C GLU A 54 -10.53 -11.66 -11.44
N THR A 55 -9.70 -12.28 -12.28
CA THR A 55 -9.84 -13.70 -12.64
C THR A 55 -9.70 -14.65 -11.46
N CYS A 56 -8.92 -14.27 -10.43
CA CYS A 56 -8.73 -15.04 -9.21
C CYS A 56 -8.82 -14.12 -7.98
N PRO A 57 -9.37 -14.60 -6.85
CA PRO A 57 -9.34 -13.87 -5.59
C PRO A 57 -7.90 -13.56 -5.14
N ARG A 58 -7.73 -12.44 -4.45
CA ARG A 58 -6.46 -12.06 -3.84
C ARG A 58 -6.38 -12.53 -2.39
N THR A 59 -5.20 -13.01 -2.00
CA THR A 59 -4.89 -13.29 -0.60
C THR A 59 -4.44 -12.01 0.09
N VAL A 60 -5.08 -11.66 1.21
CA VAL A 60 -4.78 -10.48 2.03
C VAL A 60 -4.47 -10.94 3.44
N VAL A 61 -3.52 -10.27 4.09
CA VAL A 61 -3.22 -10.51 5.51
C VAL A 61 -3.51 -9.23 6.28
N SER A 62 -4.39 -9.31 7.27
CA SER A 62 -4.85 -8.16 8.04
C SER A 62 -4.66 -8.40 9.54
N GLU A 63 -4.22 -7.38 10.30
CA GLU A 63 -4.12 -7.46 11.77
C GLU A 63 -5.44 -7.06 12.46
N LEU A 64 -6.56 -7.57 11.94
CA LEU A 64 -7.89 -7.20 12.43
C LEU A 64 -8.40 -8.10 13.55
N ALA A 65 -7.78 -9.26 13.80
CA ALA A 65 -8.32 -10.25 14.73
C ALA A 65 -8.33 -9.81 16.20
N LYS A 66 -7.57 -8.76 16.55
CA LYS A 66 -7.62 -8.15 17.90
C LYS A 66 -8.79 -7.17 18.09
N HIS A 67 -9.32 -6.63 16.99
CA HIS A 67 -10.26 -5.52 17.02
C HIS A 67 -11.65 -5.89 16.51
N ILE A 68 -11.71 -6.82 15.55
CA ILE A 68 -12.94 -7.20 14.85
C ILE A 68 -13.09 -8.73 14.92
N PRO A 69 -14.18 -9.26 15.50
CA PRO A 69 -14.45 -10.69 15.47
C PRO A 69 -14.77 -11.16 14.04
N LEU A 70 -14.47 -12.43 13.76
CA LEU A 70 -14.56 -13.04 12.42
C LEU A 70 -15.89 -12.78 11.70
N ASP A 71 -17.02 -12.87 12.42
CA ASP A 71 -18.37 -12.68 11.87
C ASP A 71 -18.59 -11.28 11.29
N GLN A 72 -17.93 -10.27 11.86
CA GLN A 72 -18.02 -8.89 11.36
C GLN A 72 -17.11 -8.66 10.16
N VAL A 73 -15.94 -9.31 10.12
CA VAL A 73 -14.99 -9.18 9.00
C VAL A 73 -15.65 -9.59 7.69
N LEU A 74 -16.42 -10.69 7.67
CA LEU A 74 -17.08 -11.19 6.47
C LEU A 74 -18.17 -10.27 5.90
N ILE A 75 -18.67 -9.31 6.68
CA ILE A 75 -19.71 -8.36 6.27
C ILE A 75 -19.10 -7.09 5.64
N LEU A 76 -17.78 -6.88 5.79
CA LEU A 76 -17.11 -5.66 5.36
C LEU A 76 -16.69 -5.70 3.89
N LEU A 77 -16.77 -4.52 3.25
CA LEU A 77 -16.10 -4.23 1.98
C LEU A 77 -14.73 -3.64 2.32
N ASN A 78 -13.65 -4.32 1.92
CA ASN A 78 -12.29 -3.87 2.17
C ASN A 78 -11.77 -3.04 0.99
N ILE A 79 -11.03 -1.98 1.30
CA ILE A 79 -10.25 -1.23 0.30
C ILE A 79 -8.89 -1.91 0.17
N MET A 80 -8.63 -2.50 -0.99
CA MET A 80 -7.34 -3.04 -1.39
C MET A 80 -6.51 -1.93 -2.06
N CYS A 81 -5.20 -1.90 -1.84
CA CYS A 81 -4.25 -1.01 -2.52
C CYS A 81 -3.31 -1.82 -3.43
#